data_AF-A0A3D3ESI2-F1
#
_entry.id   AF-A0A3D3ESI2-F1
#
_cell.length_a   1.000
_cell.length_b   1.000
_cell.length_c   1.000
_cell.angle_alpha   90.00
_cell.angle_beta   90.00
_cell.angle_gamma   90.00
#
_symmetry.space_group_name_H-M   'P 1'
#
loop_
_entity.id
_entity.type
_entity.pdbx_description
1 polymer ?
#
loop_
_entity_poly.entity_id
_entity_poly.type
_entity_poly.pdbx_seq_one_letter_code
_entity_poly.pdbx_strand_id
1 'polypeptide(L)'
;MNITVIEYEDNIIVIDCGLSFPEDEMLGIDMVIPDVTYLKENIDKVKGFVITHGHEDHIGALPYVLKDVNVPVYGTKLTIGLIENKLKEANMLKSTKRKVVKYGQSINLGC
;
A
#
# COMPACT_ATOMS: atom_id res chain seq x y z
N MET A 1 -5.62 -0.07 11.32
CA MET A 1 -4.56 0.27 10.36
C MET A 1 -3.55 -0.87 10.30
N ASN A 2 -3.49 -1.56 9.15
CA ASN A 2 -2.51 -2.62 8.90
C ASN A 2 -1.43 -2.11 7.94
N ILE A 3 -0.17 -2.21 8.35
CA ILE A 3 1.01 -2.03 7.52
C ILE A 3 2.17 -2.74 8.22
N THR A 4 2.88 -3.59 7.50
CA THR A 4 4.02 -4.34 8.03
C THR A 4 5.18 -4.26 7.06
N VAL A 5 6.38 -3.94 7.57
CA VAL A 5 7.61 -3.85 6.77
C VAL A 5 8.45 -5.08 7.04
N ILE A 6 8.87 -5.77 5.98
CA ILE A 6 9.86 -6.84 6.04
C ILE A 6 11.08 -6.37 5.28
N GLU A 7 12.23 -6.37 5.96
CA GLU A 7 13.50 -5.97 5.37
C GLU A 7 14.53 -7.09 5.47
N TYR A 8 15.23 -7.33 4.36
CA TYR A 8 16.38 -8.21 4.29
C TYR A 8 17.40 -7.60 3.33
N GLU A 9 18.59 -7.28 3.86
CA GLU A 9 19.64 -6.54 3.12
C GLU A 9 19.08 -5.27 2.47
N ASP A 10 19.24 -5.08 1.17
CA ASP A 10 18.78 -3.90 0.43
C ASP A 10 17.36 -4.07 -0.17
N ASN A 11 16.56 -4.95 0.43
CA ASN A 11 15.22 -5.28 -0.03
C ASN A 11 14.18 -5.07 1.08
N ILE A 12 13.25 -4.14 0.82
CA ILE A 12 12.08 -3.89 1.64
C ILE A 12 10.83 -4.35 0.89
N ILE A 13 10.03 -5.19 1.54
CA ILE A 13 8.68 -5.57 1.11
C ILE A 13 7.71 -5.03 2.15
N VAL A 14 6.65 -4.36 1.69
CA VAL A 14 5.60 -3.84 2.56
C VAL A 14 4.35 -4.70 2.39
N ILE A 15 3.77 -5.16 3.50
CA ILE A 15 2.51 -5.90 3.52
C ILE A 15 1.42 -4.96 4.00
N ASP A 16 0.40 -4.79 3.16
CA ASP A 16 -0.73 -3.88 3.36
C ASP A 16 -0.36 -2.40 3.54
N CYS A 17 -1.36 -1.53 3.42
CA CYS A 17 -1.25 -0.09 3.63
C CYS A 17 -2.64 0.47 3.93
N GLY A 18 -3.11 0.17 5.13
CA GLY A 18 -4.44 0.51 5.61
C GLY A 18 -4.56 1.88 6.23
N LEU A 19 -5.80 2.35 6.35
CA LEU A 19 -6.15 3.45 7.23
C LEU A 19 -6.73 2.93 8.57
N SER A 20 -6.93 3.83 9.52
CA SER A 20 -7.80 3.62 10.67
C SER A 20 -8.88 4.70 10.69
N PHE A 21 -10.04 4.34 11.24
CA PHE A 21 -11.02 5.35 11.62
C PHE A 21 -10.53 6.13 12.85
N PRO A 22 -10.86 7.43 12.94
CA PRO A 22 -10.52 8.26 14.09
C PRO A 22 -11.21 7.76 15.37
N GLU A 23 -10.59 8.05 16.52
CA GLU A 23 -11.19 7.87 17.85
C GLU A 23 -12.10 9.06 18.19
N ASP A 24 -12.99 8.91 19.18
CA ASP A 24 -14.01 9.90 19.54
C ASP A 24 -13.39 11.27 19.94
N GLU A 25 -12.16 11.26 20.47
CA GLU A 25 -11.42 12.46 20.87
C GLU A 25 -10.77 13.20 19.69
N MET A 26 -10.69 12.58 18.51
CA MET A 26 -10.06 13.14 17.31
C MET A 26 -11.04 14.02 16.52
N LEU A 27 -11.50 15.10 17.14
CA LEU A 27 -12.52 15.99 16.58
C LEU A 27 -12.09 16.59 15.22
N GLY A 28 -12.92 16.39 14.20
CA GLY A 28 -12.71 16.93 12.85
C GLY A 28 -11.74 16.13 11.97
N ILE A 29 -11.24 14.99 12.44
CA ILE A 29 -10.41 14.08 11.65
C ILE A 29 -11.32 13.09 10.91
N ASP A 30 -11.13 12.94 9.60
CA ASP A 30 -11.90 11.97 8.78
C ASP A 30 -11.28 10.56 8.81
N MET A 31 -9.95 10.48 8.86
CA MET A 31 -9.20 9.22 8.86
C MET A 31 -7.76 9.40 9.36
N VAL A 32 -7.18 8.30 9.84
CA VAL A 32 -5.78 8.22 10.27
C VAL A 32 -5.00 7.32 9.31
N ILE A 33 -3.81 7.78 8.88
CA ILE A 33 -2.91 7.07 7.97
C ILE A 33 -1.54 6.83 8.63
N PRO A 34 -0.74 5.84 8.18
CA PRO A 34 0.52 5.54 8.84
C PRO A 34 1.59 6.59 8.51
N ASP A 35 2.47 6.83 9.47
CA ASP A 35 3.74 7.49 9.19
C ASP A 35 4.65 6.52 8.41
N VAL A 36 5.05 6.93 7.21
CA VAL A 36 5.89 6.15 6.31
C VAL A 36 7.26 6.80 6.08
N THR A 37 7.71 7.68 6.98
CA THR A 37 9.01 8.36 6.89
C THR A 37 10.15 7.36 6.65
N TYR A 38 10.13 6.22 7.34
CA TYR A 38 11.09 5.13 7.12
C TYR A 38 11.16 4.65 5.65
N LEU A 39 10.00 4.46 5.02
CA LEU A 39 9.92 4.01 3.63
C LEU A 39 10.34 5.11 2.64
N LYS A 40 10.10 6.38 2.98
CA LYS A 40 10.54 7.52 2.16
C LYS A 40 12.06 7.65 2.16
N GLU A 41 12.67 7.50 3.35
CA GLU A 41 14.13 7.59 3.52
C GLU A 41 14.88 6.41 2.88
N ASN A 42 14.21 5.25 2.72
CA ASN A 42 14.77 4.02 2.14
C ASN A 42 14.08 3.61 0.83
N ILE A 43 13.56 4.57 0.07
CA ILE A 43 12.70 4.31 -1.10
C ILE A 43 13.32 3.40 -2.16
N ASP A 44 14.64 3.49 -2.34
CA ASP A 44 15.47 2.69 -3.24
C ASP A 44 15.49 1.19 -2.87
N LYS A 45 15.31 0.88 -1.58
CA LYS A 45 15.19 -0.49 -1.08
C LYS A 45 13.78 -1.06 -1.24
N VAL A 46 12.74 -0.23 -1.31
CA VAL A 46 11.34 -0.67 -1.37
C VAL A 46 11.00 -1.31 -2.72
N LYS A 47 10.74 -2.62 -2.71
CA LYS A 47 10.47 -3.41 -3.94
C LYS A 47 8.99 -3.43 -4.31
N GLY A 48 8.09 -3.21 -3.35
CA GLY A 48 6.66 -3.09 -3.60
C GLY A 48 5.78 -3.31 -2.38
N PHE A 49 4.50 -3.05 -2.57
CA PHE A 49 3.44 -3.37 -1.60
C PHE A 49 2.75 -4.67 -2.00
N VAL A 50 2.62 -5.60 -1.07
CA VAL A 50 1.85 -6.85 -1.21
C VAL A 50 0.60 -6.72 -0.36
N ILE A 51 -0.56 -6.73 -1.01
CA ILE A 51 -1.84 -6.49 -0.36
C ILE A 51 -2.58 -7.81 -0.17
N THR A 52 -2.94 -8.09 1.08
CA THR A 52 -3.61 -9.32 1.49
C THR A 52 -5.05 -9.37 0.97
N HIS A 53 -5.85 -8.33 1.25
CA HIS A 53 -7.25 -8.23 0.82
C HIS A 53 -7.73 -6.77 0.72
N GLY A 54 -8.98 -6.57 0.32
CA GLY A 54 -9.50 -5.28 -0.12
C GLY A 54 -10.21 -4.42 0.92
N HIS A 55 -10.13 -4.73 2.22
CA HIS A 55 -10.75 -3.88 3.24
C HIS A 55 -9.96 -2.57 3.44
N GLU A 56 -10.66 -1.51 3.86
CA GLU A 56 -10.09 -0.16 4.02
C GLU A 56 -8.92 -0.12 5.02
N ASP A 57 -8.97 -0.93 6.07
CA ASP A 57 -7.90 -1.06 7.03
C ASP A 57 -6.67 -1.84 6.49
N HIS A 58 -6.69 -2.25 5.21
CA HIS A 58 -5.56 -2.83 4.48
C HIS A 58 -5.17 -2.06 3.21
N ILE A 59 -6.07 -1.28 2.59
CA ILE A 59 -5.79 -0.55 1.33
C ILE A 59 -6.01 0.96 1.41
N GLY A 60 -6.65 1.45 2.46
CA GLY A 60 -7.20 2.79 2.51
C GLY A 60 -6.15 3.90 2.50
N ALA A 61 -4.92 3.62 2.97
CA ALA A 61 -3.84 4.61 2.99
C ALA A 61 -3.03 4.66 1.68
N LEU A 62 -3.20 3.71 0.75
CA LEU A 62 -2.43 3.65 -0.50
C LEU A 62 -2.42 4.95 -1.30
N PRO A 63 -3.55 5.66 -1.53
CA PRO A 63 -3.54 6.90 -2.32
C PRO A 63 -2.72 8.04 -1.68
N TYR A 64 -2.48 7.96 -0.38
CA TYR A 64 -1.68 8.95 0.35
C TYR A 64 -0.21 8.54 0.33
N VAL A 65 0.08 7.28 0.70
CA VAL A 65 1.44 6.75 0.79
C VAL A 65 2.13 6.68 -0.58
N LEU A 66 1.41 6.28 -1.63
CA LEU A 66 1.98 6.14 -2.98
C LEU A 66 2.33 7.48 -3.65
N LYS A 67 1.96 8.63 -3.05
CA LYS A 67 2.42 9.95 -3.54
C LYS A 67 3.92 10.12 -3.29
N ASP A 68 4.40 9.60 -2.16
CA ASP A 68 5.79 9.73 -1.74
C ASP A 68 6.58 8.43 -1.99
N VAL A 69 5.93 7.27 -1.85
CA VAL A 69 6.53 5.93 -1.98
C VAL A 69 5.93 5.21 -3.20
N ASN A 70 6.14 5.76 -4.40
CA ASN A 70 5.52 5.25 -5.63
C ASN A 70 6.24 3.99 -6.17
N VAL A 71 5.92 2.85 -5.60
CA VAL A 71 6.44 1.53 -5.99
C VAL A 71 5.29 0.60 -6.43
N PRO A 72 5.57 -0.55 -7.08
CA PRO A 72 4.51 -1.41 -7.58
C PRO A 72 3.66 -2.04 -6.47
N VAL A 73 2.36 -2.14 -6.71
CA VAL A 73 1.39 -2.77 -5.82
C VAL A 73 0.95 -4.13 -6.37
N TYR A 74 0.94 -5.15 -5.52
CA TYR A 74 0.61 -6.53 -5.82
C TYR A 74 -0.60 -6.95 -5.01
N GLY A 75 -1.52 -7.70 -5.60
CA GLY A 75 -2.69 -8.20 -4.88
C GLY A 75 -3.56 -9.09 -5.75
N THR A 76 -4.59 -9.68 -5.16
CA THR A 76 -5.56 -10.50 -5.90
C THR A 76 -6.40 -9.64 -6.85
N LYS A 77 -7.11 -10.27 -7.79
CA LYS A 77 -7.92 -9.55 -8.80
C LYS A 77 -8.95 -8.60 -8.18
N LEU A 78 -9.65 -9.05 -7.13
CA LEU A 78 -10.63 -8.22 -6.43
C LEU A 78 -9.95 -7.05 -5.70
N THR A 79 -8.89 -7.34 -4.94
CA THR A 79 -8.09 -6.33 -4.23
C THR A 79 -7.58 -5.24 -5.18
N ILE A 80 -6.98 -5.62 -6.30
CA ILE A 80 -6.48 -4.66 -7.30
C ILE A 80 -7.62 -3.85 -7.90
N GLY A 81 -8.78 -4.45 -8.19
CA GLY A 81 -9.94 -3.70 -8.70
C GLY A 81 -10.44 -2.62 -7.72
N LEU A 82 -10.47 -2.92 -6.42
CA LEU A 82 -10.84 -1.95 -5.38
C LEU A 82 -9.78 -0.84 -5.25
N ILE A 83 -8.50 -1.19 -5.28
CA ILE A 83 -7.39 -0.24 -5.28
C ILE A 83 -7.44 0.68 -6.51
N GLU A 84 -7.78 0.15 -7.69
CA GLU A 84 -7.90 0.94 -8.92
C GLU A 84 -8.98 2.01 -8.83
N ASN A 85 -10.15 1.70 -8.26
CA ASN A 85 -11.19 2.69 -8.03
C ASN A 85 -10.69 3.83 -7.13
N LYS A 86 -10.01 3.48 -6.03
CA LYS A 86 -9.47 4.45 -5.07
C LYS A 86 -8.37 5.33 -5.69
N LEU A 87 -7.49 4.73 -6.51
CA LEU A 87 -6.45 5.47 -7.24
C LEU A 87 -7.03 6.32 -8.37
N LYS A 88 -8.16 5.94 -8.96
CA LYS A 88 -8.87 6.75 -9.95
C LYS A 88 -9.42 8.02 -9.32
N GLU A 89 -10.05 7.92 -8.15
CA GLU A 89 -10.53 9.06 -7.36
C GLU A 89 -9.37 10.02 -7.00
N ALA A 90 -8.20 9.47 -6.69
CA ALA A 90 -7.00 10.24 -6.40
C ALA A 90 -6.23 10.73 -7.66
N ASN A 91 -6.71 10.48 -8.89
CA ASN A 91 -6.02 10.79 -10.15
C ASN A 91 -4.64 10.11 -10.34
N MET A 92 -4.42 8.96 -9.71
CA MET A 92 -3.15 8.22 -9.69
C MET A 92 -3.15 6.93 -10.51
N LEU A 93 -4.24 6.63 -11.22
CA LEU A 93 -4.38 5.38 -11.97
C LEU A 93 -3.28 5.19 -13.04
N LYS A 94 -2.79 6.26 -13.64
CA LYS A 94 -1.73 6.20 -14.67
C LYS A 94 -0.31 6.19 -14.10
N SER A 95 -0.12 6.70 -12.89
CA SER A 95 1.21 6.90 -12.29
C SER A 95 1.65 5.75 -11.38
N THR A 96 0.74 4.84 -11.02
CA THR A 96 1.02 3.73 -10.10
C THR A 96 1.00 2.40 -10.84
N LYS A 97 2.04 1.57 -10.65
CA LYS A 97 2.12 0.24 -11.25
C LYS A 97 1.38 -0.76 -10.37
N ARG A 98 0.48 -1.54 -10.95
CA ARG A 98 -0.32 -2.56 -10.26
C ARG A 98 -0.16 -3.90 -10.94
N LYS A 99 -0.10 -4.99 -10.18
CA LYS A 99 0.00 -6.34 -10.70
C LYS A 99 -0.95 -7.28 -9.97
N VAL A 100 -1.79 -7.96 -10.74
CA VAL A 100 -2.65 -9.03 -10.23
C VAL A 100 -1.81 -10.28 -10.01
N VAL A 101 -1.90 -10.86 -8.81
CA VAL A 101 -1.27 -12.12 -8.43
C VAL A 101 -2.37 -13.17 -8.24
N LYS A 102 -2.15 -14.37 -8.81
CA LYS A 102 -3.08 -15.50 -8.70
C LYS A 102 -2.66 -16.42 -7.54
N TYR A 103 -3.60 -17.21 -7.04
CA TYR A 103 -3.30 -18.28 -6.09
C TYR A 103 -2.20 -19.22 -6.66
N GLY A 104 -1.23 -19.56 -5.82
CA GLY A 104 -0.08 -20.40 -6.19
C GLY A 104 0.98 -19.71 -7.06
N GLN A 105 0.76 -18.47 -7.49
CA GLN A 105 1.76 -17.72 -8.24
C GLN A 105 2.87 -17.23 -7.32
N SER A 106 4.11 -17.51 -7.68
CA SER A 106 5.28 -16.90 -7.05
C SER A 106 5.65 -15.60 -7.75
N ILE A 107 6.05 -14.59 -6.98
CA ILE A 107 6.61 -13.33 -7.49
C ILE A 107 7.99 -13.15 -6.87
N ASN A 108 8.95 -12.65 -7.66
CA ASN A 108 10.24 -12.24 -7.14
C ASN A 108 10.18 -10.75 -6.79
N LEU A 109 10.44 -10.43 -5.52
CA LEU A 109 10.53 -9.07 -4.96
C LEU A 109 11.87 -8.94 -4.26
N GLY A 110 12.92 -8.73 -5.05
CA GLY A 110 14.28 -8.56 -4.55
C GLY A 110 15.31 -9.15 -5.49
N CYS A 111 16.55 -9.16 -5.04
CA CYS A 111 17.70 -9.75 -5.73
C CYS A 111 18.06 -11.07 -5.06
#